data_AF-A0A3N5GPZ6-F1
#
_entry.id   AF-A0A3N5GPZ6-F1
#
_cell.length_a   1.000
_cell.length_b   1.000
_cell.length_c   1.000
_cell.angle_alpha   90.00
_cell.angle_beta   90.00
_cell.angle_gamma   90.00
#
_symmetry.space_group_name_H-M   'P 1'
#
loop_
_entity.id
_entity.type
_entity.pdbx_description
1 polymer ?
#
loop_
_entity_poly.entity_id
_entity_poly.type
_entity_poly.pdbx_seq_one_letter_code
_entity_poly.pdbx_strand_id
1 'polypeptide(L)'
;MRRLLLVPVLLAVLVTAARAVAITNGVPDATQHPNVGGLVAATQYSDGTWLYCSGTLISPTVFLTAAHCGEQGERVTVTFDPAYQAGDTVYTGTFHADPLYGHSQSDPHDIAVVIFDQPVTGITPAQLPTTDSLSALPHDQMFTSVGYGAYEVTNEPGGHQYLYNDVRMVATGTLNAVNKSWLRISMNPATGNGGTCYGDSGGPNFLGGTDVVAAITITGDAVCRATNVVYRLDTESARAFLGQYVTLP
;
A
#
# COMPACT_ATOMS: atom_id res chain seq x y z
N MET A 1 -16.84 52.01 -47.70
CA MET A 1 -17.20 50.59 -47.49
C MET A 1 -15.93 49.76 -47.40
N ARG A 2 -15.50 49.35 -46.20
CA ARG A 2 -14.55 48.25 -45.99
C ARG A 2 -14.78 47.71 -44.59
N ARG A 3 -15.44 46.55 -44.51
CA ARG A 3 -15.77 45.85 -43.27
C ARG A 3 -14.49 45.20 -42.74
N LEU A 4 -14.00 45.61 -41.57
CA LEU A 4 -12.96 44.87 -40.85
C LEU A 4 -13.66 43.74 -40.07
N LEU A 5 -13.33 42.51 -40.43
CA LEU A 5 -13.71 41.29 -39.72
C LEU A 5 -12.81 41.14 -38.49
N LEU A 6 -13.41 41.19 -37.29
CA LEU A 6 -12.76 40.77 -36.05
C LEU A 6 -12.77 39.24 -35.98
N VAL A 7 -11.58 38.64 -35.98
CA VAL A 7 -11.38 37.22 -35.69
C VAL A 7 -11.08 37.11 -34.19
N PRO A 8 -11.86 36.35 -33.41
CA PRO A 8 -11.55 36.15 -32.00
C PRO A 8 -10.40 35.15 -31.89
N VAL A 9 -9.30 35.58 -31.25
CA VAL A 9 -8.20 34.69 -30.87
C VAL A 9 -8.66 33.89 -29.65
N LEU A 10 -8.95 32.60 -29.85
CA LEU A 10 -9.18 31.67 -28.74
C LEU A 10 -7.83 31.43 -28.04
N LEU A 11 -7.70 31.92 -26.81
CA LEU A 11 -6.57 31.58 -25.94
C LEU A 11 -6.76 30.14 -25.44
N ALA A 12 -6.04 29.19 -26.01
CA ALA A 12 -6.00 27.83 -25.50
C ALA A 12 -5.18 27.81 -24.19
N VAL A 13 -5.85 27.67 -23.05
CA VAL A 13 -5.19 27.41 -21.78
C VAL A 13 -4.75 25.95 -21.78
N LEU A 14 -3.47 25.70 -22.07
CA LEU A 14 -2.87 24.39 -21.79
C LEU A 14 -2.73 24.26 -20.27
N VAL A 15 -3.67 23.53 -19.65
CA VAL A 15 -3.49 23.01 -18.30
C VAL A 15 -2.50 21.85 -18.41
N THR A 16 -1.20 22.14 -18.29
CA THR A 16 -0.21 21.09 -18.04
C THR A 16 -0.42 20.60 -16.61
N ALA A 17 -1.19 19.54 -16.44
CA ALA A 17 -1.21 18.81 -15.18
C ALA A 17 0.21 18.32 -14.90
N ALA A 18 0.88 18.94 -13.93
CA ALA A 18 2.16 18.46 -13.43
C ALA A 18 1.93 17.06 -12.84
N ARG A 19 2.71 16.08 -13.30
CA ARG A 19 2.68 14.72 -12.74
C ARG A 19 3.43 14.75 -11.41
N ALA A 20 2.70 14.60 -10.30
CA ALA A 20 3.30 14.35 -8.99
C ALA A 20 3.71 12.86 -8.89
N VAL A 21 4.79 12.55 -8.16
CA VAL A 21 5.44 11.23 -8.05
C VAL A 21 5.78 10.98 -6.57
N ALA A 22 5.16 9.98 -5.91
CA ALA A 22 5.34 9.59 -4.50
C ALA A 22 4.52 8.29 -4.13
N ILE A 23 5.08 7.28 -3.43
CA ILE A 23 5.21 5.87 -3.92
C ILE A 23 5.96 5.93 -5.26
N THR A 24 6.90 5.05 -5.62
CA THR A 24 7.71 5.36 -6.81
C THR A 24 6.80 5.52 -8.02
N ASN A 25 6.77 6.74 -8.58
CA ASN A 25 5.81 7.16 -9.60
C ASN A 25 4.30 7.19 -9.20
N GLY A 26 3.96 7.49 -7.93
CA GLY A 26 2.58 7.65 -7.41
C GLY A 26 2.18 9.09 -7.04
N VAL A 27 1.08 9.31 -6.33
CA VAL A 27 0.61 10.64 -5.91
C VAL A 27 0.07 10.62 -4.48
N PRO A 28 -0.02 11.76 -3.76
CA PRO A 28 -0.70 11.81 -2.47
C PRO A 28 -2.10 11.22 -2.56
N ASP A 29 -2.40 10.28 -1.68
CA ASP A 29 -3.70 9.59 -1.64
C ASP A 29 -4.84 10.53 -1.25
N ALA A 30 -4.50 11.57 -0.48
CA ALA A 30 -5.47 12.39 0.23
C ALA A 30 -6.40 11.50 1.07
N THR A 31 -7.71 11.55 0.86
CA THR A 31 -8.70 10.82 1.67
C THR A 31 -9.36 9.67 0.90
N GLN A 32 -8.75 9.16 -0.17
CA GLN A 32 -9.38 8.18 -1.05
C GLN A 32 -9.43 6.78 -0.44
N HIS A 33 -8.43 6.40 0.36
CA HIS A 33 -8.36 5.09 1.01
C HIS A 33 -8.29 5.24 2.54
N PRO A 34 -9.36 5.67 3.23
CA PRO A 34 -9.36 5.94 4.67
C PRO A 34 -9.14 4.68 5.51
N ASN A 35 -9.33 3.50 4.94
CA ASN A 35 -9.05 2.20 5.55
C ASN A 35 -7.57 1.80 5.50
N VAL A 36 -6.71 2.59 4.85
CA VAL A 36 -5.27 2.32 4.80
C VAL A 36 -4.56 3.16 5.85
N GLY A 37 -3.78 2.47 6.67
CA GLY A 37 -3.10 3.06 7.82
C GLY A 37 -1.61 2.74 7.85
N GLY A 38 -0.90 3.47 8.71
CA GLY A 38 0.53 3.31 8.96
C GLY A 38 0.78 2.83 10.39
N LEU A 39 1.71 1.90 10.55
CA LEU A 39 2.26 1.53 11.85
C LEU A 39 3.22 2.63 12.31
N VAL A 40 2.97 3.17 13.50
CA VAL A 40 3.67 4.34 14.06
C VAL A 40 4.77 3.87 15.00
N ALA A 41 6.01 4.30 14.76
CA ALA A 41 7.14 4.02 15.63
C ALA A 41 6.99 4.70 16.98
N ALA A 42 7.51 4.08 18.04
CA ALA A 42 7.51 4.69 19.38
C ALA A 42 8.44 5.91 19.49
N THR A 43 9.38 6.07 18.57
CA THR A 43 10.34 7.18 18.50
C THR A 43 10.49 7.64 17.06
N GLN A 44 10.55 8.95 16.86
CA GLN A 44 10.79 9.57 15.56
C GLN A 44 12.13 9.10 14.95
N TYR A 45 12.12 8.82 13.66
CA TYR A 45 13.32 8.55 12.88
C TYR A 45 14.17 9.81 12.68
N SER A 46 15.43 9.63 12.29
CA SER A 46 16.36 10.74 12.09
C SER A 46 15.99 11.68 10.94
N ASP A 47 15.16 11.22 10.00
CA ASP A 47 14.60 12.04 8.92
C ASP A 47 13.33 12.81 9.33
N GLY A 48 12.88 12.64 10.58
CA GLY A 48 11.69 13.30 11.12
C GLY A 48 10.39 12.52 10.93
N THR A 49 10.43 11.32 10.35
CA THR A 49 9.24 10.50 10.13
C THR A 49 8.95 9.54 11.28
N TRP A 50 7.77 8.93 11.28
CA TRP A 50 7.31 8.01 12.31
C TRP A 50 6.84 6.67 11.74
N LEU A 51 6.38 6.65 10.49
CA LEU A 51 5.72 5.47 9.92
C LEU A 51 6.76 4.50 9.34
N TYR A 52 6.65 3.23 9.74
CA TYR A 52 7.67 2.23 9.39
C TYR A 52 7.12 1.05 8.58
N CYS A 53 5.81 0.83 8.63
CA CYS A 53 5.08 -0.14 7.83
C CYS A 53 3.68 0.38 7.55
N SER A 54 2.99 -0.25 6.60
CA SER A 54 1.62 0.07 6.20
C SER A 54 0.69 -1.11 6.48
N GLY A 55 -0.61 -0.88 6.29
CA GLY A 55 -1.61 -1.93 6.42
C GLY A 55 -3.03 -1.44 6.14
N THR A 56 -4.01 -2.32 6.33
CA THR A 56 -5.41 -2.05 5.98
C THR A 56 -6.38 -2.50 7.06
N LEU A 57 -7.32 -1.66 7.43
CA LEU A 57 -8.47 -2.05 8.24
C LEU A 57 -9.37 -3.01 7.45
N ILE A 58 -9.49 -4.26 7.89
CA ILE A 58 -10.32 -5.31 7.24
C ILE A 58 -11.53 -5.72 8.10
N SER A 59 -11.59 -5.27 9.35
CA SER A 59 -12.79 -5.21 10.17
C SER A 59 -12.66 -4.05 11.17
N PRO A 60 -13.71 -3.63 11.89
CA PRO A 60 -13.58 -2.55 12.88
C PRO A 60 -12.49 -2.78 13.94
N THR A 61 -12.07 -4.02 14.19
CA THR A 61 -11.04 -4.36 15.19
C THR A 61 -9.81 -5.03 14.61
N VAL A 62 -9.72 -5.25 13.29
CA VAL A 62 -8.65 -6.02 12.68
C VAL A 62 -7.98 -5.20 11.58
N PHE A 63 -6.69 -4.93 11.77
CA PHE A 63 -5.82 -4.27 10.81
C PHE A 63 -4.81 -5.25 10.25
N LEU A 64 -4.89 -5.52 8.94
CA LEU A 64 -4.03 -6.42 8.20
C LEU A 64 -2.69 -5.76 7.86
N THR A 65 -1.58 -6.47 8.08
CA THR A 65 -0.23 -6.05 7.72
C THR A 65 0.67 -7.26 7.46
N ALA A 66 1.98 -7.06 7.32
CA ALA A 66 2.97 -8.13 7.10
C ALA A 66 3.58 -8.59 8.42
N ALA A 67 3.97 -9.87 8.50
CA ALA A 67 4.58 -10.44 9.71
C ALA A 67 5.95 -9.84 10.01
N HIS A 68 6.72 -9.48 8.98
CA HIS A 68 8.05 -8.86 9.19
C HIS A 68 8.01 -7.44 9.77
N CYS A 69 6.83 -6.84 9.93
CA CYS A 69 6.67 -5.50 10.48
C CYS A 69 6.70 -5.45 12.01
N GLY A 70 6.62 -6.58 12.71
CA GLY A 70 6.57 -6.56 14.18
C GLY A 70 6.71 -7.93 14.79
N GLU A 71 6.64 -7.97 16.11
CA GLU A 71 6.81 -9.20 16.88
C GLU A 71 5.48 -9.74 17.43
N GLN A 72 5.36 -11.06 17.53
CA GLN A 72 4.16 -11.69 18.10
C GLN A 72 3.88 -11.20 19.53
N GLY A 73 2.68 -10.66 19.76
CA GLY A 73 2.24 -10.17 21.06
C GLY A 73 2.70 -8.75 21.38
N GLU A 74 3.42 -8.08 20.47
CA GLU A 74 3.84 -6.69 20.62
C GLU A 74 2.63 -5.74 20.68
N ARG A 75 2.76 -4.67 21.47
CA ARG A 75 1.81 -3.57 21.51
C ARG A 75 2.22 -2.52 20.50
N VAL A 76 1.36 -2.27 19.52
CA VAL A 76 1.63 -1.36 18.39
C VAL A 76 0.57 -0.28 18.29
N THR A 77 0.94 0.82 17.63
CA THR A 77 0.06 1.94 17.32
C THR A 77 -0.11 2.09 15.82
N VAL A 78 -1.35 2.35 15.38
CA VAL A 78 -1.72 2.56 13.98
C VAL A 78 -2.39 3.93 13.84
N THR A 79 -2.03 4.68 12.81
CA THR A 79 -2.78 5.86 12.36
C THR A 79 -3.50 5.57 11.04
N PHE A 80 -4.62 6.25 10.81
CA PHE A 80 -5.30 6.30 9.50
C PHE A 80 -5.25 7.70 8.87
N ASP A 81 -4.50 8.62 9.47
CA ASP A 81 -4.42 9.99 9.00
C ASP A 81 -3.66 10.05 7.66
N PRO A 82 -4.14 10.86 6.70
CA PRO A 82 -3.55 10.93 5.36
C PRO A 82 -2.13 11.52 5.35
N ALA A 83 -1.75 12.26 6.38
CA ALA A 83 -0.43 12.82 6.58
C ALA A 83 -0.18 12.92 8.08
N TYR A 84 0.54 11.95 8.63
CA TYR A 84 0.69 11.81 10.07
C TYR A 84 1.64 12.85 10.67
N GLN A 85 1.27 13.38 11.82
CA GLN A 85 2.08 14.23 12.67
C GLN A 85 2.00 13.76 14.12
N ALA A 86 3.07 14.02 14.89
CA ALA A 86 3.07 13.69 16.31
C ALA A 86 1.91 14.39 17.04
N GLY A 87 1.07 13.60 17.72
CA GLY A 87 -0.14 14.06 18.41
C GLY A 87 -1.44 13.78 17.66
N ASP A 88 -1.36 13.33 16.41
CA ASP A 88 -2.51 12.84 15.64
C ASP A 88 -3.13 11.59 16.26
N THR A 89 -4.31 11.22 15.75
CA THR A 89 -5.06 10.09 16.31
C THR A 89 -4.35 8.79 16.02
N VAL A 90 -4.14 8.00 17.06
CA VAL A 90 -3.60 6.64 16.97
C VAL A 90 -4.51 5.64 17.65
N TYR A 91 -4.52 4.44 17.11
CA TYR A 91 -5.27 3.28 17.59
C TYR A 91 -4.27 2.24 18.07
N THR A 92 -4.43 1.79 19.31
CA THR A 92 -3.51 0.82 19.90
C THR A 92 -4.09 -0.59 19.80
N GLY A 93 -3.23 -1.54 19.45
CA GLY A 93 -3.60 -2.94 19.28
C GLY A 93 -2.44 -3.89 19.53
N THR A 94 -2.75 -5.17 19.54
CA THR A 94 -1.77 -6.24 19.75
C THR A 94 -1.45 -6.88 18.41
N PHE A 95 -0.17 -7.06 18.13
CA PHE A 95 0.34 -7.66 16.90
C PHE A 95 0.27 -9.18 16.97
N HIS A 96 -0.26 -9.80 15.92
CA HIS A 96 -0.35 -11.25 15.76
C HIS A 96 0.22 -11.63 14.39
N ALA A 97 1.41 -12.23 14.38
CA ALA A 97 2.03 -12.78 13.18
C ALA A 97 1.50 -14.19 12.92
N ASP A 98 1.46 -14.61 11.65
CA ASP A 98 1.30 -16.02 11.33
C ASP A 98 2.47 -16.82 11.93
N PRO A 99 2.22 -17.83 12.79
CA PRO A 99 3.29 -18.62 13.41
C PRO A 99 4.11 -19.45 12.40
N LEU A 100 3.63 -19.58 11.17
CA LEU A 100 4.35 -20.21 10.06
C LEU A 100 5.23 -19.23 9.28
N TYR A 101 5.32 -17.96 9.70
CA TYR A 101 6.21 -16.98 9.09
C TYR A 101 7.67 -17.45 9.06
N GLY A 102 8.30 -17.37 7.89
CA GLY A 102 9.73 -17.68 7.71
C GLY A 102 10.07 -19.15 7.48
N HIS A 103 9.08 -20.05 7.45
CA HIS A 103 9.32 -21.50 7.26
C HIS A 103 9.58 -21.92 5.80
N SER A 104 9.11 -21.16 4.80
CA SER A 104 9.31 -21.47 3.37
C SER A 104 9.39 -20.21 2.49
N GLN A 105 10.25 -20.17 1.48
CA GLN A 105 10.26 -19.04 0.53
C GLN A 105 9.13 -19.12 -0.51
N SER A 106 8.61 -20.31 -0.80
CA SER A 106 7.53 -20.48 -1.79
C SER A 106 6.16 -20.06 -1.25
N ASP A 107 6.03 -20.06 0.08
CA ASP A 107 4.88 -19.58 0.84
C ASP A 107 5.40 -19.07 2.19
N PRO A 108 5.76 -17.78 2.31
CA PRO A 108 6.46 -17.27 3.48
C PRO A 108 5.60 -17.10 4.71
N HIS A 109 4.26 -17.15 4.58
CA HIS A 109 3.34 -16.76 5.65
C HIS A 109 3.69 -15.38 6.23
N ASP A 110 4.14 -14.45 5.36
CA ASP A 110 4.49 -13.10 5.78
C ASP A 110 3.22 -12.24 5.88
N ILE A 111 2.39 -12.59 6.85
CA ILE A 111 1.08 -11.99 7.08
C ILE A 111 0.85 -11.88 8.58
N ALA A 112 0.28 -10.75 8.98
CA ALA A 112 -0.05 -10.48 10.37
C ALA A 112 -1.33 -9.65 10.46
N VAL A 113 -1.90 -9.62 11.66
CA VAL A 113 -2.95 -8.68 12.01
C VAL A 113 -2.60 -7.95 13.28
N VAL A 114 -3.06 -6.71 13.40
CA VAL A 114 -3.17 -5.98 14.65
C VAL A 114 -4.62 -6.06 15.09
N ILE A 115 -4.84 -6.57 16.30
CA ILE A 115 -6.16 -6.60 16.93
C ILE A 115 -6.27 -5.37 17.84
N PHE A 116 -7.14 -4.44 17.46
CA PHE A 116 -7.32 -3.20 18.23
C PHE A 116 -8.05 -3.45 19.54
N ASP A 117 -7.67 -2.68 20.57
CA ASP A 117 -8.30 -2.75 21.89
C ASP A 117 -9.77 -2.32 21.84
N GLN A 118 -10.11 -1.41 20.92
CA GLN A 118 -11.44 -0.87 20.70
C GLN A 118 -11.73 -0.80 19.19
N PRO A 119 -12.99 -0.94 18.77
CA PRO A 119 -13.36 -0.79 17.37
C PRO A 119 -13.02 0.60 16.84
N VAL A 120 -12.34 0.65 15.69
CA VAL A 120 -12.20 1.85 14.86
C VAL A 120 -13.59 2.19 14.29
N THR A 121 -14.01 3.44 14.44
CA THR A 121 -15.31 3.92 13.98
C THR A 121 -15.15 4.98 12.89
N GLY A 122 -16.16 5.16 12.04
CA GLY A 122 -16.13 6.15 10.97
C GLY A 122 -15.27 5.79 9.74
N ILE A 123 -14.62 4.63 9.75
CA ILE A 123 -13.85 4.09 8.62
C ILE A 123 -14.48 2.77 8.18
N THR A 124 -14.85 2.67 6.90
CA THR A 124 -15.36 1.42 6.31
C THR A 124 -14.19 0.47 6.05
N PRO A 125 -14.17 -0.74 6.63
CA PRO A 125 -13.10 -1.70 6.36
C PRO A 125 -13.07 -2.17 4.90
N ALA A 126 -11.88 -2.53 4.41
CA ALA A 126 -11.68 -3.15 3.10
C ALA A 126 -12.26 -4.56 3.03
N GLN A 127 -12.50 -5.03 1.80
CA GLN A 127 -12.93 -6.40 1.55
C GLN A 127 -11.74 -7.33 1.30
N LEU A 128 -11.89 -8.60 1.68
CA LEU A 128 -10.96 -9.66 1.33
C LEU A 128 -11.41 -10.39 0.07
N PRO A 129 -10.50 -10.97 -0.72
CA PRO A 129 -10.84 -11.72 -1.92
C PRO A 129 -11.45 -13.08 -1.56
N THR A 130 -12.35 -13.57 -2.41
CA THR A 130 -12.84 -14.95 -2.30
C THR A 130 -11.71 -15.93 -2.62
N THR A 131 -11.79 -17.15 -2.07
CA THR A 131 -10.79 -18.19 -2.28
C THR A 131 -10.45 -18.40 -3.76
N ASP A 132 -9.15 -18.48 -4.06
CA ASP A 132 -8.59 -18.69 -5.40
C ASP A 132 -9.05 -17.73 -6.51
N SER A 133 -9.64 -16.58 -6.17
CA SER A 133 -10.13 -15.60 -7.16
C SER A 133 -9.03 -14.91 -7.98
N LEU A 134 -7.77 -14.99 -7.56
CA LEU A 134 -6.63 -14.31 -8.18
C LEU A 134 -5.81 -15.23 -9.09
N SER A 135 -6.19 -16.51 -9.24
CA SER A 135 -5.41 -17.51 -9.99
C SER A 135 -5.42 -17.33 -11.51
N ALA A 136 -6.46 -16.69 -12.05
CA ALA A 136 -6.70 -16.54 -13.48
C ALA A 136 -6.83 -15.08 -13.94
N LEU A 137 -6.12 -14.17 -13.28
CA LEU A 137 -6.14 -12.75 -13.63
C LEU A 137 -5.50 -12.49 -15.01
N PRO A 138 -6.03 -11.54 -15.79
CA PRO A 138 -5.44 -11.17 -17.07
C PRO A 138 -4.09 -10.44 -16.86
N HIS A 139 -3.19 -10.56 -17.83
CA HIS A 139 -1.84 -9.98 -17.76
C HIS A 139 -1.82 -8.44 -17.66
N ASP A 140 -2.91 -7.75 -17.98
CA ASP A 140 -3.05 -6.30 -17.84
C ASP A 140 -3.90 -5.90 -16.62
N GLN A 141 -4.21 -6.85 -15.72
CA GLN A 141 -4.90 -6.56 -14.48
C GLN A 141 -4.17 -5.45 -13.72
N MET A 142 -4.88 -4.36 -13.49
CA MET A 142 -4.39 -3.22 -12.71
C MET A 142 -4.54 -3.50 -11.22
N PHE A 143 -3.61 -2.99 -10.44
CA PHE A 143 -3.66 -2.95 -8.98
C PHE A 143 -3.41 -1.53 -8.50
N THR A 144 -4.04 -1.17 -7.40
CA THR A 144 -3.80 0.10 -6.71
C THR A 144 -3.08 -0.18 -5.39
N SER A 145 -1.82 0.23 -5.31
CA SER A 145 -1.02 0.12 -4.08
C SER A 145 -1.12 1.41 -3.28
N VAL A 146 -1.35 1.29 -1.98
CA VAL A 146 -1.47 2.45 -1.07
C VAL A 146 -0.64 2.21 0.17
N GLY A 147 0.07 3.23 0.66
CA GLY A 147 0.93 3.08 1.83
C GLY A 147 1.67 4.36 2.19
N TYR A 148 2.53 4.27 3.20
CA TYR A 148 3.30 5.40 3.76
C TYR A 148 4.81 5.24 3.57
N GLY A 149 5.22 4.31 2.71
CA GLY A 149 6.62 4.04 2.43
C GLY A 149 7.33 5.15 1.67
N ALA A 150 8.59 4.88 1.35
CA ALA A 150 9.47 5.80 0.66
C ALA A 150 8.80 6.27 -0.63
N TYR A 151 8.61 7.58 -0.72
CA TYR A 151 7.85 8.14 -1.81
C TYR A 151 8.70 8.36 -3.05
N GLU A 152 9.98 8.65 -2.86
CA GLU A 152 10.93 8.85 -3.94
C GLU A 152 12.24 8.14 -3.61
N VAL A 153 12.85 7.57 -4.66
CA VAL A 153 14.20 7.03 -4.62
C VAL A 153 15.08 7.88 -5.52
N THR A 154 16.00 8.64 -4.92
CA THR A 154 16.97 9.47 -5.64
C THR A 154 18.24 8.68 -5.93
N ASN A 155 19.10 9.23 -6.78
CA ASN A 155 20.40 8.65 -7.10
C ASN A 155 21.45 9.76 -7.16
N GLU A 156 22.02 10.07 -6.00
CA GLU A 156 22.98 11.15 -5.81
C GLU A 156 24.38 10.58 -5.50
N PRO A 157 25.45 11.39 -5.58
CA PRO A 157 26.77 10.97 -5.11
C PRO A 157 26.70 10.46 -3.65
N GLY A 158 26.89 9.15 -3.46
CA GLY A 158 26.65 8.47 -2.18
C GLY A 158 25.69 7.28 -2.26
N GLY A 159 25.00 7.11 -3.40
CA GLY A 159 24.12 5.97 -3.68
C GLY A 159 22.63 6.36 -3.65
N HIS A 160 21.78 5.34 -3.66
CA HIS A 160 20.34 5.54 -3.58
C HIS A 160 19.93 6.05 -2.20
N GLN A 161 19.07 7.07 -2.17
CA GLN A 161 18.41 7.54 -0.95
C GLN A 161 16.90 7.38 -1.09
N TYR A 162 16.25 7.07 0.01
CA TYR A 162 14.81 6.86 0.12
C TYR A 162 14.23 8.05 0.89
N LEU A 163 13.28 8.75 0.29
CA LEU A 163 12.66 9.93 0.89
C LEU A 163 11.31 9.57 1.49
N TYR A 164 11.07 10.05 2.72
CA TYR A 164 9.87 9.79 3.49
C TYR A 164 9.26 11.12 3.96
N ASN A 165 7.96 11.13 4.22
CA ASN A 165 7.25 12.32 4.71
C ASN A 165 5.98 12.02 5.53
N ASP A 166 5.76 10.77 5.93
CA ASP A 166 4.55 10.29 6.64
C ASP A 166 3.22 10.59 5.91
N VAL A 167 3.26 10.85 4.60
CA VAL A 167 2.06 11.05 3.77
C VAL A 167 1.63 9.73 3.16
N ARG A 168 0.32 9.44 3.22
CA ARG A 168 -0.26 8.30 2.51
C ARG A 168 -0.20 8.55 1.02
N MET A 169 0.41 7.63 0.31
CA MET A 169 0.64 7.67 -1.11
C MET A 169 -0.16 6.58 -1.83
N VAL A 170 -0.47 6.80 -3.10
CA VAL A 170 -1.13 5.84 -3.98
C VAL A 170 -0.45 5.76 -5.33
N ALA A 171 -0.30 4.55 -5.87
CA ALA A 171 0.08 4.34 -7.27
C ALA A 171 -0.66 3.15 -7.87
N THR A 172 -0.56 3.05 -9.19
CA THR A 172 -1.11 1.93 -9.95
C THR A 172 -0.01 1.14 -10.65
N GLY A 173 -0.12 -0.17 -10.62
CA GLY A 173 0.75 -1.08 -11.35
C GLY A 173 -0.05 -2.15 -12.10
N THR A 174 0.58 -2.79 -13.08
CA THR A 174 -0.04 -3.88 -13.87
C THR A 174 0.58 -5.22 -13.54
N LEU A 175 -0.21 -6.29 -13.59
CA LEU A 175 0.25 -7.65 -13.35
C LEU A 175 1.38 -8.04 -14.31
N ASN A 176 2.47 -8.61 -13.78
CA ASN A 176 3.47 -9.31 -14.58
C ASN A 176 3.23 -10.81 -14.54
N ALA A 177 2.98 -11.36 -13.35
CA ALA A 177 2.82 -12.79 -13.16
C ALA A 177 2.01 -13.12 -11.91
N VAL A 178 1.31 -14.25 -11.99
CA VAL A 178 0.71 -14.94 -10.84
C VAL A 178 1.56 -16.17 -10.53
N ASN A 179 1.93 -16.33 -9.26
CA ASN A 179 2.51 -17.56 -8.72
C ASN A 179 1.60 -18.09 -7.60
N LYS A 180 1.97 -19.24 -7.01
CA LYS A 180 1.15 -19.92 -6.00
C LYS A 180 0.74 -18.99 -4.85
N SER A 181 1.71 -18.32 -4.21
CA SER A 181 1.45 -17.40 -3.10
C SER A 181 1.70 -15.92 -3.43
N TRP A 182 2.09 -15.63 -4.67
CA TRP A 182 2.59 -14.30 -5.04
C TRP A 182 1.86 -13.73 -6.24
N LEU A 183 1.63 -12.42 -6.22
CA LEU A 183 1.49 -11.64 -7.44
C LEU A 183 2.78 -10.83 -7.63
N ARG A 184 3.20 -10.70 -8.89
CA ARG A 184 4.28 -9.79 -9.28
C ARG A 184 3.66 -8.66 -10.06
N ILE A 185 3.74 -7.45 -9.54
CA ILE A 185 3.14 -6.26 -10.12
C ILE A 185 4.27 -5.36 -10.62
N SER A 186 4.17 -4.88 -11.85
CA SER A 186 5.10 -3.92 -12.43
C SER A 186 4.95 -2.57 -11.74
N MET A 187 6.09 -1.98 -11.39
CA MET A 187 6.20 -0.58 -10.93
C MET A 187 7.10 0.23 -11.87
N ASN A 188 7.26 -0.23 -13.12
CA ASN A 188 8.15 0.41 -14.09
C ASN A 188 7.56 1.74 -14.59
N PRO A 189 8.19 2.89 -14.27
CA PRO A 189 7.68 4.19 -14.71
C PRO A 189 7.69 4.36 -16.22
N ALA A 190 8.55 3.63 -16.95
CA ALA A 190 8.57 3.67 -18.41
C ALA A 190 7.31 3.06 -19.04
N THR A 191 6.57 2.21 -18.31
CA THR A 191 5.27 1.67 -18.74
C THR A 191 4.10 2.42 -18.11
N GLY A 192 4.35 3.54 -17.43
CA GLY A 192 3.34 4.31 -16.72
C GLY A 192 2.93 3.72 -15.38
N ASN A 193 3.61 2.68 -14.90
CA ASN A 193 3.34 2.07 -13.61
C ASN A 193 4.11 2.79 -12.49
N GLY A 194 3.55 2.76 -11.30
CA GLY A 194 4.24 3.04 -10.05
C GLY A 194 4.06 1.90 -9.08
N GLY A 195 4.67 2.00 -7.91
CA GLY A 195 4.51 0.96 -6.91
C GLY A 195 5.36 1.16 -5.67
N THR A 196 5.20 0.21 -4.78
CA THR A 196 5.61 0.32 -3.39
C THR A 196 7.11 0.33 -3.18
N CYS A 197 7.55 0.87 -2.05
CA CYS A 197 8.93 0.86 -1.61
C CYS A 197 9.05 0.56 -0.11
N TYR A 198 10.25 0.68 0.45
CA TYR A 198 10.50 0.48 1.87
C TYR A 198 9.51 1.28 2.73
N GLY A 199 8.86 0.63 3.69
CA GLY A 199 7.80 1.22 4.54
C GLY A 199 6.36 0.99 4.05
N ASP A 200 6.17 0.59 2.79
CA ASP A 200 4.85 0.15 2.28
C ASP A 200 4.53 -1.30 2.63
N SER A 201 5.47 -2.01 3.26
CA SER A 201 5.31 -3.37 3.75
C SER A 201 4.02 -3.54 4.54
N GLY A 202 3.26 -4.59 4.24
CA GLY A 202 1.94 -4.85 4.80
C GLY A 202 0.80 -4.03 4.19
N GLY A 203 1.11 -2.96 3.45
CA GLY A 203 0.14 -2.13 2.75
C GLY A 203 -0.62 -2.90 1.65
N PRO A 204 -1.86 -2.50 1.33
CA PRO A 204 -2.68 -3.20 0.37
C PRO A 204 -2.22 -2.98 -1.06
N ASN A 205 -2.48 -4.00 -1.87
CA ASN A 205 -2.62 -3.89 -3.32
C ASN A 205 -4.06 -4.25 -3.66
N PHE A 206 -4.89 -3.23 -3.88
CA PHE A 206 -6.29 -3.41 -4.22
C PHE A 206 -6.46 -3.94 -5.64
N LEU A 207 -7.49 -4.76 -5.88
CA LEU A 207 -7.82 -5.26 -7.21
C LEU A 207 -8.43 -4.13 -8.05
N GLY A 208 -7.64 -3.56 -8.96
CA GLY A 208 -8.04 -2.38 -9.75
C GLY A 208 -8.38 -1.20 -8.86
N GLY A 209 -9.53 -0.55 -9.13
CA GLY A 209 -10.08 0.54 -8.31
C GLY A 209 -11.16 0.09 -7.32
N THR A 210 -11.19 -1.20 -6.95
CA THR A 210 -12.12 -1.73 -5.94
C THR A 210 -11.57 -1.57 -4.52
N ASP A 211 -12.36 -1.93 -3.51
CA ASP A 211 -11.96 -2.02 -2.10
C ASP A 211 -11.48 -3.43 -1.69
N VAL A 212 -11.29 -4.34 -2.66
CA VAL A 212 -10.80 -5.71 -2.40
C VAL A 212 -9.28 -5.70 -2.30
N VAL A 213 -8.74 -6.00 -1.12
CA VAL A 213 -7.29 -6.16 -0.90
C VAL A 213 -6.85 -7.48 -1.52
N ALA A 214 -6.35 -7.47 -2.75
CA ALA A 214 -5.94 -8.71 -3.41
C ALA A 214 -4.70 -9.33 -2.75
N ALA A 215 -3.76 -8.48 -2.34
CA ALA A 215 -2.49 -8.89 -1.78
C ALA A 215 -1.90 -7.81 -0.87
N ILE A 216 -0.95 -8.18 0.00
CA ILE A 216 -0.17 -7.25 0.82
C ILE A 216 1.26 -7.16 0.32
N THR A 217 1.85 -5.97 0.42
CA THR A 217 3.23 -5.71 0.00
C THR A 217 4.23 -6.40 0.92
N ILE A 218 5.12 -7.23 0.36
CA ILE A 218 6.15 -7.94 1.14
C ILE A 218 7.55 -7.53 0.75
N THR A 219 7.85 -7.52 -0.55
CA THR A 219 9.20 -7.23 -1.04
C THR A 219 9.15 -6.73 -2.48
N GLY A 220 10.31 -6.37 -3.03
CA GLY A 220 10.43 -5.82 -4.38
C GLY A 220 11.89 -5.74 -4.81
N ASP A 221 12.15 -5.07 -5.93
CA ASP A 221 13.52 -4.70 -6.25
C ASP A 221 14.03 -3.58 -5.34
N ALA A 222 15.33 -3.59 -5.04
CA ALA A 222 15.93 -2.66 -4.07
C ALA A 222 15.77 -1.18 -4.45
N VAL A 223 15.63 -0.86 -5.75
CA VAL A 223 15.51 0.53 -6.22
C VAL A 223 14.04 0.96 -6.33
N CYS A 224 13.10 0.05 -6.02
CA CYS A 224 11.66 0.28 -6.11
C CYS A 224 11.26 0.81 -7.49
N ARG A 225 11.75 0.22 -8.58
CA ARG A 225 11.45 0.69 -9.95
C ARG A 225 11.07 -0.40 -10.93
N ALA A 226 11.14 -1.67 -10.56
CA ALA A 226 10.90 -2.79 -11.48
C ALA A 226 9.69 -3.63 -11.08
N THR A 227 9.66 -4.14 -9.85
CA THR A 227 8.65 -5.11 -9.42
C THR A 227 8.27 -4.95 -7.96
N ASN A 228 6.96 -4.96 -7.71
CA ASN A 228 6.37 -5.23 -6.40
C ASN A 228 6.08 -6.74 -6.34
N VAL A 229 6.42 -7.39 -5.23
CA VAL A 229 6.15 -8.81 -4.98
C VAL A 229 5.26 -8.90 -3.75
N VAL A 230 4.02 -9.29 -3.99
CA VAL A 230 2.92 -9.12 -3.03
C VAL A 230 2.30 -10.47 -2.69
N TYR A 231 2.01 -10.69 -1.41
CA TYR A 231 1.50 -11.96 -0.89
C TYR A 231 -0.02 -12.02 -1.06
N ARG A 232 -0.47 -13.03 -1.80
CA ARG A 232 -1.88 -13.25 -2.15
C ARG A 232 -2.73 -13.54 -0.90
N LEU A 233 -3.88 -12.87 -0.79
CA LEU A 233 -4.82 -13.11 0.33
C LEU A 233 -5.91 -14.16 0.02
N ASP A 234 -5.97 -14.65 -1.21
CA ASP A 234 -6.95 -15.66 -1.66
C ASP A 234 -6.46 -17.10 -1.54
N THR A 235 -5.22 -17.31 -1.07
CA THR A 235 -4.62 -18.63 -0.91
C THR A 235 -5.17 -19.36 0.32
N GLU A 236 -5.08 -20.69 0.31
CA GLU A 236 -5.47 -21.51 1.47
C GLU A 236 -4.71 -21.11 2.74
N SER A 237 -3.39 -20.87 2.64
CA SER A 237 -2.54 -20.47 3.77
C SER A 237 -2.92 -19.11 4.35
N ALA A 238 -3.02 -18.08 3.52
CA ALA A 238 -3.42 -16.74 3.98
C ALA A 238 -4.81 -16.75 4.61
N ARG A 239 -5.76 -17.49 4.00
CA ARG A 239 -7.13 -17.61 4.50
C ARG A 239 -7.21 -18.43 5.79
N ALA A 240 -6.40 -19.48 5.95
CA ALA A 240 -6.32 -20.23 7.20
C ALA A 240 -5.87 -19.35 8.38
N PHE A 241 -4.96 -18.41 8.13
CA PHE A 241 -4.58 -17.40 9.10
C PHE A 241 -5.70 -16.38 9.33
N LEU A 242 -6.16 -15.69 8.28
CA LEU A 242 -7.16 -14.61 8.39
C LEU A 242 -8.51 -15.07 8.96
N GLY A 243 -8.92 -16.30 8.66
CA GLY A 243 -10.16 -16.89 9.16
C GLY A 243 -10.22 -17.07 10.68
N GLN A 244 -9.09 -16.93 11.37
CA GLN A 244 -9.04 -16.91 12.84
C GLN A 244 -9.50 -15.56 13.43
N TYR A 245 -9.51 -14.49 12.61
CA TYR A 245 -9.72 -13.11 13.07
C TYR A 245 -10.92 -12.43 12.43
N VAL A 246 -11.31 -12.83 11.22
CA VAL A 246 -12.45 -12.26 10.49
C VAL A 246 -13.26 -13.34 9.79
N THR A 247 -14.53 -13.03 9.50
CA THR A 247 -15.34 -13.86 8.61
C THR A 247 -14.88 -13.66 7.17
N LEU A 248 -14.49 -14.75 6.51
CA LEU A 248 -14.04 -14.72 5.13
C LEU A 248 -15.22 -14.85 4.16
N PRO A 249 -15.16 -14.19 2.98
CA PRO A 249 -16.10 -14.41 1.89
C PRO A 249 -15.81 -15.72 1.13
#